data_AF-A0AA88CWP5-F1
#
_entry.id   AF-A0AA88CWP5-F1
#
_cell.length_a   1.000
_cell.length_b   1.000
_cell.length_c   1.000
_cell.angle_alpha   90.00
_cell.angle_beta   90.00
_cell.angle_gamma   90.00
#
_symmetry.space_group_name_H-M   'P 1'
#
loop_
_entity.id
_entity.type
_entity.pdbx_description
1 polymer ?
#
loop_
_entity_poly.entity_id
_entity_poly.type
_entity_poly.pdbx_seq_one_letter_code
_entity_poly.pdbx_strand_id
1 'polypeptide(L)'
;MFIIPKIVSTTGRSNNFVDTITKIINEDQIEVPISIFKAPTSATSAKPEAYVPQLVGLGPVHYSRRELQHMQMYKVMEAKRIHNGFKSGLKFDKVAEILDQIAGVSIRASYNIYFDMEDDVLACVMAVDGLFLFHLLCCCRNRISKEILIKSSLSHVVNS
;
A
#
# COMPACT_ATOMS: atom_id res chain seq x y z
N MET A 1 -10.46 -56.33 7.59
CA MET A 1 -9.18 -55.61 7.69
C MET A 1 -9.28 -54.40 6.77
N PHE A 2 -9.63 -53.24 7.32
CA PHE A 2 -9.67 -51.98 6.57
C PHE A 2 -8.50 -51.13 7.03
N ILE A 3 -7.56 -50.88 6.13
CA ILE A 3 -6.48 -49.94 6.35
C ILE A 3 -7.06 -48.53 6.18
N ILE A 4 -7.13 -47.79 7.28
CA ILE A 4 -7.39 -46.35 7.24
C ILE A 4 -6.10 -45.69 6.76
N PRO A 5 -6.10 -44.92 5.65
CA PRO A 5 -4.93 -44.17 5.26
C PRO A 5 -4.64 -43.11 6.33
N LYS A 6 -3.37 -43.03 6.76
CA LYS A 6 -2.86 -41.92 7.55
C LYS A 6 -3.14 -40.64 6.76
N ILE A 7 -4.02 -39.79 7.29
CA ILE A 7 -4.24 -38.45 6.76
C ILE A 7 -2.90 -37.73 6.90
N VAL A 8 -2.25 -37.49 5.75
CA VAL A 8 -1.10 -36.61 5.62
C VAL A 8 -1.54 -35.25 6.12
N SER A 9 -0.81 -34.71 7.10
CA SER A 9 -0.99 -33.35 7.60
C SER A 9 -0.73 -32.35 6.48
N THR A 10 -1.79 -31.90 5.82
CA THR A 10 -1.73 -30.75 4.92
C THR A 10 -1.56 -29.51 5.78
N THR A 11 -0.31 -29.06 5.88
CA THR A 11 0.12 -27.65 5.92
C THR A 11 -0.90 -26.68 6.50
N GLY A 12 -0.70 -26.29 7.76
CA GLY A 12 -1.47 -25.25 8.42
C GLY A 12 -1.47 -23.97 7.60
N ARG A 13 -2.63 -23.59 7.09
CA ARG A 13 -2.91 -22.23 6.66
C ARG A 13 -2.77 -21.38 7.92
N SER A 14 -1.72 -20.57 7.99
CA SER A 14 -1.66 -19.50 9.00
C SER A 14 -2.95 -18.69 8.83
N ASN A 15 -3.81 -18.67 9.85
CA ASN A 15 -5.06 -17.91 9.79
C ASN A 15 -4.73 -16.46 10.09
N ASN A 16 -4.06 -15.80 9.15
CA ASN A 16 -3.61 -14.41 9.23
C ASN A 16 -4.72 -13.44 9.68
N PHE A 17 -5.99 -13.74 9.37
CA PHE A 17 -7.15 -13.02 9.88
C PHE A 17 -7.25 -13.06 11.41
N VAL A 18 -7.20 -14.25 12.01
CA VAL A 18 -7.30 -14.44 13.47
C VAL A 18 -6.12 -13.76 14.15
N ASP A 19 -4.92 -13.94 13.60
CA ASP A 19 -3.70 -13.33 14.14
C ASP A 19 -3.78 -11.81 14.10
N THR A 20 -4.24 -11.24 12.97
CA THR A 20 -4.44 -9.79 12.82
C THR A 20 -5.44 -9.24 13.83
N ILE A 21 -6.61 -9.86 13.97
CA ILE A 21 -7.66 -9.40 14.90
C ILE A 21 -7.18 -9.52 16.35
N THR A 22 -6.51 -10.62 16.69
CA THR A 22 -5.95 -10.84 18.04
C THR A 22 -4.90 -9.79 18.37
N LYS A 23 -4.04 -9.43 17.40
CA LYS A 23 -3.04 -8.38 17.54
C LYS A 23 -3.69 -7.00 17.77
N ILE A 24 -4.73 -6.65 16.99
CA ILE A 24 -5.49 -5.41 17.18
C ILE A 24 -6.14 -5.33 18.57
N ILE A 25 -6.72 -6.43 19.07
CA ILE A 25 -7.40 -6.46 20.37
C ILE A 25 -6.41 -6.34 21.54
N ASN A 26 -5.25 -6.99 21.43
CA ASN A 26 -4.26 -7.06 22.53
C ASN A 26 -3.26 -5.91 22.54
N GLU A 27 -3.20 -5.09 21.50
CA GLU A 27 -2.33 -3.90 21.48
C GLU A 27 -3.00 -2.73 22.21
N ASP A 28 -2.80 -2.68 23.53
CA ASP A 28 -3.32 -1.69 24.49
C ASP A 28 -2.96 -0.21 24.18
N GLN A 29 -2.17 0.05 23.12
CA GLN A 29 -1.63 1.38 22.76
C GLN A 29 -2.25 1.97 21.47
N ILE A 30 -3.16 1.25 20.80
CA ILE A 30 -3.72 1.71 19.51
C ILE A 30 -5.09 2.36 19.73
N GLU A 31 -5.07 3.63 20.17
CA GLU A 31 -6.22 4.54 19.98
C GLU A 31 -6.24 5.06 18.53
N VAL A 32 -6.24 4.18 17.55
CA VAL A 32 -6.32 4.57 16.14
C VAL A 32 -7.77 4.48 15.69
N PRO A 33 -8.46 5.60 15.47
CA PRO A 33 -9.83 5.57 14.99
C PRO A 33 -9.89 5.04 13.56
N ILE A 34 -10.93 4.27 13.26
CA ILE A 34 -11.29 3.94 11.88
C ILE A 34 -11.55 5.26 11.15
N SER A 35 -10.72 5.56 10.17
CA SER A 35 -10.70 6.85 9.47
C SER A 35 -10.69 6.71 7.94
N ILE A 36 -10.46 5.49 7.42
CA ILE A 36 -10.44 5.20 6.00
C ILE A 36 -11.57 4.23 5.69
N PHE A 37 -12.60 4.73 5.00
CA PHE A 37 -13.81 3.98 4.69
C PHE A 37 -13.82 3.55 3.22
N LYS A 38 -14.12 2.28 2.97
CA LYS A 38 -14.45 1.78 1.64
C LYS A 38 -15.78 2.39 1.20
N ALA A 39 -15.80 2.91 -0.02
CA ALA A 39 -17.01 3.44 -0.62
C ALA A 39 -18.12 2.36 -0.69
N PRO A 40 -19.40 2.71 -0.43
CA PRO A 40 -20.51 1.78 -0.52
C PRO A 40 -20.64 1.14 -1.89
N THR A 41 -20.98 -0.15 -1.95
CA THR A 41 -21.09 -0.90 -3.21
C THR A 41 -22.05 -0.23 -4.19
N SER A 42 -23.20 0.26 -3.72
CA SER A 42 -24.18 0.98 -4.55
C SER A 42 -23.58 2.19 -5.28
N ALA A 43 -22.76 2.99 -4.59
CA ALA A 43 -22.07 4.14 -5.17
C ALA A 43 -20.99 3.70 -6.16
N THR A 44 -20.20 2.68 -5.79
CA THR A 44 -19.14 2.15 -6.67
C THR A 44 -19.68 1.47 -7.92
N SER A 45 -20.85 0.83 -7.86
CA SER A 45 -21.48 0.18 -9.02
C SER A 45 -22.13 1.20 -9.95
N ALA A 46 -22.67 2.29 -9.40
CA ALA A 46 -23.28 3.35 -10.20
C ALA A 46 -22.25 4.15 -11.02
N LYS A 47 -21.04 4.34 -10.47
CA LYS A 47 -19.96 5.07 -11.16
C LYS A 47 -18.56 4.51 -10.84
N PRO A 48 -18.19 3.34 -11.39
CA PRO A 48 -16.94 2.66 -11.03
C PRO A 48 -15.68 3.51 -11.19
N GLU A 49 -15.61 4.31 -12.25
CA GLU A 49 -14.47 5.13 -12.62
C GLU A 49 -14.19 6.29 -11.65
N ALA A 50 -15.15 6.64 -10.79
CA ALA A 50 -14.99 7.65 -9.74
C ALA A 50 -14.38 7.09 -8.44
N TYR A 51 -14.43 5.77 -8.25
CA TYR A 51 -13.98 5.11 -7.02
C TYR A 51 -12.84 4.12 -7.24
N VAL A 52 -12.52 3.79 -8.49
CA VAL A 52 -11.37 2.98 -8.87
C VAL A 52 -10.30 3.91 -9.45
N PRO A 53 -9.09 3.95 -8.87
CA PRO A 53 -7.99 4.70 -9.46
C PRO A 53 -7.72 4.23 -10.88
N GLN A 54 -7.56 5.17 -11.81
CA GLN A 54 -7.32 4.88 -13.23
C GLN A 54 -5.82 4.88 -13.58
N LEU A 55 -5.03 5.65 -12.82
CA LEU A 55 -3.60 5.81 -13.07
C LEU A 55 -2.78 5.37 -11.85
N VAL A 56 -2.94 6.03 -10.71
CA VAL A 56 -2.16 5.73 -9.51
C VAL A 56 -3.07 5.27 -8.38
N GLY A 57 -2.94 4.00 -7.98
CA GLY A 57 -3.51 3.50 -6.73
C GLY A 57 -2.58 3.80 -5.56
N LEU A 58 -3.14 4.25 -4.44
CA LEU A 58 -2.44 4.43 -3.17
C LEU A 58 -3.05 3.53 -2.09
N GLY A 59 -2.19 3.02 -1.23
CA GLY A 59 -2.54 2.13 -0.13
C GLY A 59 -2.86 0.69 -0.58
N PRO A 60 -3.19 -0.17 0.39
CA PRO A 60 -3.32 -1.61 0.17
C PRO A 60 -4.53 -2.01 -0.67
N VAL A 61 -5.60 -1.21 -0.67
CA VAL A 61 -6.91 -1.60 -1.27
C VAL A 61 -6.82 -1.83 -2.79
N HIS A 62 -5.96 -1.09 -3.49
CA HIS A 62 -5.84 -1.15 -4.94
C HIS A 62 -4.46 -1.65 -5.41
N TYR A 63 -3.60 -2.11 -4.49
CA TYR A 63 -2.22 -2.48 -4.78
C TYR A 63 -2.09 -3.57 -5.85
N SER A 64 -2.92 -4.62 -5.78
CA SER A 64 -2.83 -5.81 -6.64
C SER A 64 -3.59 -5.71 -7.97
N ARG A 65 -4.13 -4.53 -8.31
CA ARG A 65 -4.89 -4.35 -9.56
C ARG A 65 -3.98 -4.39 -10.78
N ARG A 66 -4.32 -5.24 -11.74
CA ARG A 66 -3.52 -5.44 -12.96
C ARG A 66 -3.38 -4.17 -13.77
N GLU A 67 -4.45 -3.40 -13.85
CA GLU A 67 -4.55 -2.12 -14.57
C GLU A 67 -3.57 -1.07 -14.02
N LEU A 68 -3.16 -1.21 -12.76
CA LEU A 68 -2.28 -0.27 -12.07
C LEU A 68 -0.82 -0.75 -11.99
N GLN A 69 -0.50 -1.96 -12.46
CA GLN A 69 0.84 -2.55 -12.31
C GLN A 69 1.96 -1.69 -12.92
N HIS A 70 1.71 -1.08 -14.07
CA HIS A 70 2.69 -0.19 -14.70
C HIS A 70 3.05 0.97 -13.77
N MET A 71 2.04 1.60 -13.17
CA MET A 71 2.25 2.68 -12.21
C MET A 71 2.82 2.19 -10.87
N GLN A 72 2.53 0.95 -10.44
CA GLN A 72 3.22 0.37 -9.30
C GLN A 72 4.74 0.33 -9.53
N MET A 73 5.19 -0.13 -10.69
CA MET A 73 6.63 -0.16 -11.02
C MET A 73 7.23 1.24 -11.14
N TYR A 74 6.49 2.20 -11.68
CA TYR A 74 6.92 3.60 -11.69
C TYR A 74 7.15 4.15 -10.27
N LYS A 75 6.21 3.91 -9.34
CA LYS A 75 6.36 4.30 -7.93
C LYS A 75 7.61 3.69 -7.30
N VAL A 76 7.90 2.41 -7.56
CA VAL A 76 9.12 1.74 -7.10
C VAL A 76 10.38 2.42 -7.64
N MET A 77 10.39 2.80 -8.92
CA MET A 77 11.53 3.51 -9.52
C MET A 77 11.76 4.88 -8.88
N GLU A 78 10.70 5.66 -8.63
CA GLU A 78 10.83 6.95 -7.96
C GLU A 78 11.23 6.80 -6.49
N ALA A 79 10.67 5.83 -5.77
CA ALA A 79 11.07 5.50 -4.40
C ALA A 79 12.57 5.16 -4.33
N LYS A 80 13.09 4.35 -5.27
CA LYS A 80 14.51 4.04 -5.41
C LYS A 80 15.37 5.29 -5.68
N ARG A 81 14.91 6.20 -6.53
CA ARG A 81 15.63 7.45 -6.81
C ARG A 81 15.72 8.35 -5.59
N ILE A 82 14.61 8.52 -4.85
CA ILE A 82 14.58 9.30 -3.61
C ILE A 82 15.51 8.67 -2.57
N HIS A 83 15.43 7.35 -2.41
CA HIS A 83 16.31 6.59 -1.53
C HIS A 83 17.79 6.88 -1.82
N ASN A 84 18.19 6.77 -3.10
CA ASN A 84 19.57 7.05 -3.52
C ASN A 84 19.96 8.54 -3.37
N GLY A 85 18.98 9.44 -3.34
CA GLY A 85 19.18 10.87 -3.16
C GLY A 85 19.28 11.32 -1.69
N PHE A 86 18.89 10.48 -0.72
CA PHE A 86 19.03 10.81 0.70
C PHE A 86 20.50 10.86 1.10
N LYS A 87 21.03 12.08 1.23
CA LYS A 87 22.39 12.35 1.73
C LYS A 87 22.66 11.79 3.13
N SER A 88 21.60 11.47 3.88
CA SER A 88 21.65 10.93 5.25
C SER A 88 21.89 9.42 5.32
N GLY A 89 21.88 8.69 4.19
CA GLY A 89 22.06 7.23 4.19
C GLY A 89 20.88 6.43 4.75
N LEU A 90 19.70 7.06 4.88
CA LEU A 90 18.48 6.37 5.30
C LEU A 90 18.10 5.28 4.29
N LYS A 91 18.27 4.01 4.70
CA LYS A 91 17.97 2.85 3.86
C LYS A 91 16.46 2.64 3.72
N PHE A 92 16.02 2.22 2.53
CA PHE A 92 14.62 1.88 2.28
C PHE A 92 14.12 0.83 3.26
N ASP A 93 14.93 -0.20 3.52
CA ASP A 93 14.61 -1.26 4.47
C ASP A 93 14.34 -0.71 5.87
N LYS A 94 15.01 0.38 6.27
CA LYS A 94 14.75 1.02 7.56
C LYS A 94 13.42 1.77 7.59
N VAL A 95 13.04 2.39 6.47
CA VAL A 95 11.70 3.00 6.33
C VAL A 95 10.62 1.92 6.40
N ALA A 96 10.80 0.81 5.68
CA ALA A 96 9.88 -0.32 5.72
C ALA A 96 9.80 -0.94 7.13
N GLU A 97 10.92 -1.13 7.82
CA GLU A 97 10.97 -1.65 9.19
C GLU A 97 10.26 -0.72 10.20
N ILE A 98 10.47 0.60 10.09
CA ILE A 98 9.75 1.58 10.92
C ILE A 98 8.25 1.52 10.65
N LEU A 99 7.84 1.39 9.39
CA LEU A 99 6.43 1.24 9.03
C LEU A 99 5.87 -0.11 9.46
N ASP A 100 6.64 -1.19 9.47
CA ASP A 100 6.18 -2.46 10.01
C ASP A 100 5.90 -2.32 11.52
N GLN A 101 6.83 -1.69 12.26
CA GLN A 101 6.72 -1.46 13.71
C GLN A 101 5.59 -0.48 14.10
N ILE A 102 5.40 0.60 13.36
CA ILE A 102 4.41 1.64 13.68
C ILE A 102 3.05 1.36 13.03
N ALA A 103 3.06 0.70 11.87
CA ALA A 103 2.01 0.83 10.89
C ALA A 103 1.33 -0.49 10.52
N GLY A 104 1.87 -1.68 10.84
CA GLY A 104 1.19 -2.95 10.58
C GLY A 104 -0.23 -2.97 11.17
N VAL A 105 -0.36 -2.70 12.47
CA VAL A 105 -1.66 -2.75 13.17
C VAL A 105 -2.41 -1.43 13.08
N SER A 106 -1.72 -0.31 13.29
CA SER A 106 -2.32 1.03 13.21
C SER A 106 -2.93 1.32 11.84
N ILE A 107 -2.25 0.94 10.73
CA ILE A 107 -2.82 1.14 9.38
C ILE A 107 -4.04 0.25 9.21
N ARG A 108 -3.96 -1.04 9.56
CA ARG A 108 -5.12 -1.94 9.46
C ARG A 108 -6.32 -1.45 10.27
N ALA A 109 -6.09 -1.01 11.50
CA ALA A 109 -7.11 -0.44 12.37
C ALA A 109 -7.72 0.85 11.81
N SER A 110 -6.98 1.61 10.99
CA SER A 110 -7.49 2.80 10.31
C SER A 110 -8.52 2.49 9.21
N TYR A 111 -8.51 1.29 8.62
CA TYR A 111 -9.45 0.91 7.56
C TYR A 111 -10.71 0.25 8.13
N ASN A 112 -11.88 0.58 7.58
CA ASN A 112 -13.13 -0.09 7.93
C ASN A 112 -13.32 -1.46 7.24
N ILE A 113 -12.29 -1.96 6.57
CA ILE A 113 -12.29 -3.23 5.85
C ILE A 113 -11.06 -4.05 6.22
N TYR A 114 -11.22 -5.37 6.24
CA TYR A 114 -10.11 -6.29 6.29
C TYR A 114 -9.54 -6.53 4.88
N PHE A 115 -8.22 -6.56 4.76
CA PHE A 115 -7.52 -6.95 3.55
C PHE A 115 -6.47 -8.02 3.89
N ASP A 116 -6.54 -9.13 3.16
CA ASP A 116 -5.67 -10.30 3.29
C ASP A 116 -4.30 -10.01 2.68
N MET A 117 -3.39 -9.49 3.51
CA MET A 117 -2.05 -9.04 3.15
C MET A 117 -1.17 -9.26 4.37
N GLU A 118 0.08 -9.67 4.20
CA GLU A 118 1.06 -9.80 5.29
C GLU A 118 1.56 -8.41 5.75
N ASP A 119 1.98 -8.26 7.00
CA ASP A 119 2.36 -6.96 7.58
C ASP A 119 3.58 -6.35 6.89
N ASP A 120 4.55 -7.18 6.50
CA ASP A 120 5.75 -6.76 5.74
C ASP A 120 5.40 -6.26 4.34
N VAL A 121 4.46 -6.93 3.66
CA VAL A 121 3.93 -6.49 2.36
C VAL A 121 3.20 -5.16 2.52
N LEU A 122 2.37 -5.00 3.56
CA LEU A 122 1.67 -3.75 3.85
C LEU A 122 2.66 -2.61 4.10
N ALA A 123 3.68 -2.83 4.92
CA ALA A 123 4.73 -1.85 5.20
C ALA A 123 5.47 -1.44 3.92
N CYS A 124 5.77 -2.40 3.03
CA CYS A 124 6.42 -2.14 1.75
C CYS A 124 5.54 -1.28 0.83
N VAL A 125 4.25 -1.61 0.68
CA VAL A 125 3.29 -0.82 -0.11
C VAL A 125 3.23 0.62 0.41
N MET A 126 3.13 0.78 1.73
CA MET A 126 3.02 2.09 2.36
C MET A 126 4.32 2.90 2.25
N ALA A 127 5.49 2.25 2.33
CA ALA A 127 6.79 2.89 2.11
C ALA A 127 6.91 3.43 0.68
N VAL A 128 6.60 2.59 -0.32
CA VAL A 128 6.65 2.96 -1.74
C VAL A 128 5.68 4.11 -2.02
N ASP A 129 4.45 4.01 -1.52
CA ASP A 129 3.41 5.02 -1.74
C ASP A 129 3.72 6.34 -1.04
N GLY A 130 4.25 6.28 0.19
CA GLY A 130 4.68 7.45 0.94
C GLY A 130 5.84 8.18 0.27
N LEU A 131 6.86 7.44 -0.20
CA LEU A 131 7.99 8.01 -0.94
C LEU A 131 7.55 8.60 -2.28
N PHE A 132 6.67 7.89 -3.01
CA PHE A 132 6.11 8.40 -4.25
C PHE A 132 5.28 9.68 -4.03
N LEU A 133 4.43 9.72 -2.99
CA LEU A 133 3.66 10.91 -2.65
C LEU A 133 4.57 12.06 -2.24
N PHE A 134 5.63 11.78 -1.47
CA PHE A 134 6.66 12.76 -1.14
C PHE A 134 7.32 13.32 -2.40
N HIS A 135 7.69 12.47 -3.38
CA HIS A 135 8.18 12.93 -4.68
C HIS A 135 7.18 13.86 -5.36
N LEU A 136 5.91 13.44 -5.46
CA LEU A 136 4.85 14.23 -6.10
C LEU A 136 4.69 15.58 -5.40
N LEU A 137 4.67 15.62 -4.07
CA LEU A 137 4.58 16.84 -3.27
C LEU A 137 5.80 17.74 -3.43
N CYS A 138 7.02 17.19 -3.47
CA CYS A 138 8.23 17.95 -3.75
C CYS A 138 8.18 18.52 -5.17
N CYS A 139 7.76 17.73 -6.15
CA CYS A 139 7.55 18.19 -7.52
C CYS A 139 6.49 19.30 -7.57
N CYS A 140 5.36 19.17 -6.86
CA CYS A 140 4.29 20.18 -6.79
C CYS A 140 4.71 21.44 -6.03
N ARG A 141 5.45 21.33 -4.93
CA ARG A 141 6.04 22.47 -4.21
C ARG A 141 7.03 23.21 -5.08
N ASN A 142 7.87 22.46 -5.79
CA ASN A 142 8.75 22.99 -6.80
C ASN A 142 8.00 23.44 -8.06
N ARG A 143 6.69 23.18 -8.24
CA ARG A 143 5.88 23.68 -9.36
C ARG A 143 5.31 25.09 -9.13
N ILE A 144 5.22 25.57 -7.89
CA ILE A 144 5.12 27.03 -7.66
C ILE A 144 6.40 27.73 -8.19
N SER A 145 7.51 26.99 -8.34
CA SER A 145 8.73 27.42 -9.01
C SER A 145 9.07 26.65 -10.32
N LYS A 146 8.17 25.81 -10.87
CA LYS A 146 8.42 25.00 -12.08
C LYS A 146 7.14 24.77 -12.90
N GLU A 147 6.78 25.75 -13.72
CA GLU A 147 6.47 25.45 -15.12
C GLU A 147 7.60 24.62 -15.80
N ILE A 148 8.79 24.62 -15.21
CA ILE A 148 10.06 24.00 -15.64
C ILE A 148 10.11 22.45 -15.55
N LEU A 149 9.12 21.76 -14.96
CA LEU A 149 8.99 20.28 -14.99
C LEU A 149 8.05 19.80 -16.13
N ILE A 150 7.35 20.72 -16.80
CA ILE A 150 6.30 20.47 -17.81
C ILE A 150 6.81 19.67 -19.03
N LYS A 151 8.12 19.54 -19.23
CA LYS A 151 8.70 18.94 -20.44
C LYS A 151 9.26 17.52 -20.32
N SER A 152 9.42 16.91 -19.15
CA SER A 152 10.37 15.78 -19.04
C SER A 152 9.84 14.38 -18.72
N SER A 153 8.59 14.09 -18.32
CA SER A 153 8.25 12.68 -17.96
C SER A 153 6.78 12.18 -18.03
N LEU A 154 5.81 12.89 -18.62
CA LEU A 154 4.42 12.35 -18.74
C LEU A 154 3.74 12.58 -20.10
N SER A 155 4.47 12.90 -21.17
CA SER A 155 3.87 13.11 -22.50
C SER A 155 3.14 11.88 -23.06
N HIS A 156 3.49 10.67 -22.61
CA HIS A 156 2.91 9.43 -23.12
C HIS A 156 1.61 8.97 -22.42
N VAL A 157 1.25 9.58 -21.28
CA VAL A 157 0.07 9.16 -20.50
C VAL A 157 -1.17 10.02 -20.82
N VAL A 158 -0.98 11.15 -21.50
CA VAL A 158 -2.05 12.11 -21.81
C VAL A 158 -2.68 11.89 -23.20
N ASN A 159 -2.07 11.04 -24.05
CA ASN A 159 -2.47 10.84 -25.45
C ASN A 159 -2.81 9.37 -25.80
N SER A 160 -3.48 8.62 -24.91
CA SER A 160 -4.01 7.29 -25.22
C SER A 160 -5.46 7.17 -24.81
#